data_AF-A0A921YL78-F1
#
_entry.id   AF-A0A921YL78-F1
#
_cell.length_a   1.000
_cell.length_b   1.000
_cell.length_c   1.000
_cell.angle_alpha   90.00
_cell.angle_beta   90.00
_cell.angle_gamma   90.00
#
_symmetry.space_group_name_H-M   'P 1'
#
loop_
_entity.id
_entity.type
_entity.pdbx_description
1 polymer ?
#
loop_
_entity_poly.entity_id
_entity_poly.type
_entity_poly.pdbx_seq_one_letter_code
_entity_poly.pdbx_strand_id
1 'polypeptide(L)'
;MKYEDVTLQREWEGAKEPPDVTVTASEAALGALLEDGDGEQDAERRVRQLGSRVARLDALNVGGMLAAATESGGAGAALAARLDDGLSAAAALGARLRRCDALARAAPDAAHARTDAARADANARALLAELDAIYRWLDPPPLRDLDSLAEPVLTTAEGRARALAAAEALRAALRAEPTMPAPRRRLAAVRERLRRLARAKDQLAAALARHLNNALIHLGNEAAQESRPHRHHTELAPYAPFMRWLKDMDEKAFDALVKVYAGSWARVYEREVRGACEAARAALCRDRTDDLLDHVLSLVESLCNAEQDFCTQFFYLDIDIKSDSSDGEKSEGGERERGDGGRRAGAETRRFMHELFPALEPELVALVGHVERSEP
;
A
#
# COMPACT_ATOMS: atom_id res chain seq x y z
N MET A 1 -26.67 21.83 33.99
CA MET A 1 -25.34 21.18 34.07
C MET A 1 -24.44 21.76 35.14
N LYS A 2 -24.13 23.07 35.20
CA LYS A 2 -23.19 23.60 36.22
C LYS A 2 -23.67 23.58 37.69
N TYR A 3 -24.96 23.43 37.98
CA TYR A 3 -25.49 23.46 39.36
C TYR A 3 -25.63 22.07 40.00
N GLU A 4 -25.85 21.03 39.19
CA GLU A 4 -25.95 19.63 39.66
C GLU A 4 -24.57 19.00 39.89
N ASP A 5 -23.56 19.37 39.09
CA ASP A 5 -22.18 18.93 39.33
C ASP A 5 -21.62 19.49 40.65
N VAL A 6 -21.92 20.74 40.99
CA VAL A 6 -21.39 21.39 42.21
C VAL A 6 -22.02 20.83 43.48
N THR A 7 -23.26 20.34 43.41
CA THR A 7 -23.94 19.70 44.55
C THR A 7 -23.42 18.28 44.78
N LEU A 8 -23.22 17.50 43.71
CA LEU A 8 -22.59 16.18 43.80
C LEU A 8 -21.13 16.24 44.27
N GLN A 9 -20.38 17.27 43.86
CA GLN A 9 -18.98 17.44 44.25
C GLN A 9 -18.84 17.83 45.74
N ARG A 10 -19.79 18.60 46.29
CA ARG A 10 -19.85 18.90 47.74
C ARG A 10 -20.24 17.69 48.58
N GLU A 11 -21.17 16.87 48.11
CA GLU A 11 -21.56 15.63 48.80
C GLU A 11 -20.42 14.59 48.80
N TRP A 12 -19.60 14.56 47.73
CA TRP A 12 -18.45 13.66 47.63
C TRP A 12 -17.25 14.11 48.47
N GLU A 13 -17.05 15.41 48.65
CA GLU A 13 -16.01 15.96 49.55
C GLU A 13 -16.38 15.80 51.03
N GLY A 14 -17.66 15.92 51.39
CA GLY A 14 -18.13 15.67 52.77
C GLY A 14 -18.04 14.21 53.21
N ALA A 15 -18.04 13.26 52.27
CA ALA A 15 -17.89 11.83 52.54
C ALA A 15 -16.43 11.34 52.60
N LYS A 16 -15.45 12.24 52.39
CA LYS A 16 -14.01 11.91 52.38
C LYS A 16 -13.32 12.12 53.72
N GLU A 17 -13.98 12.71 54.71
CA GLU A 17 -13.45 12.72 56.07
C GLU A 17 -13.58 11.31 56.67
N PRO A 18 -12.47 10.63 56.98
CA PRO A 18 -12.57 9.40 57.75
C PRO A 18 -13.20 9.78 59.10
N PRO A 19 -14.12 8.97 59.65
CA PRO A 19 -14.55 9.18 61.02
C PRO A 19 -13.29 9.19 61.89
N ASP A 20 -13.10 10.25 62.65
CA ASP A 20 -12.07 10.36 63.67
C ASP A 20 -12.34 9.26 64.71
N VAL A 21 -11.82 8.07 64.42
CA VAL A 21 -11.81 6.94 65.33
C VAL A 21 -10.87 7.38 66.43
N THR A 22 -11.47 7.99 67.46
CA THR A 22 -10.84 8.45 68.68
C THR A 22 -10.14 7.30 69.39
N VAL A 23 -8.92 6.98 68.94
CA VAL A 23 -7.96 6.13 69.65
C VAL A 23 -7.65 6.74 71.03
N THR A 24 -7.81 8.06 71.16
CA THR A 24 -7.60 8.85 72.39
C THR A 24 -8.58 8.53 73.53
N ALA A 25 -9.84 8.17 73.22
CA ALA A 25 -10.82 7.80 74.24
C ALA A 25 -10.55 6.40 74.81
N SER A 26 -10.00 5.49 73.99
CA SER A 26 -9.66 4.13 74.40
C SER A 26 -8.43 4.11 75.33
N GLU A 27 -7.40 4.90 75.04
CA GLU A 27 -6.20 4.99 75.89
C GLU A 27 -6.50 5.66 77.23
N ALA A 28 -7.31 6.72 77.24
CA ALA A 28 -7.73 7.40 78.47
C ALA A 28 -8.64 6.50 79.34
N ALA A 29 -9.52 5.72 78.72
CA ALA A 29 -10.38 4.77 79.43
C ALA A 29 -9.60 3.55 79.95
N LEU A 30 -8.53 3.12 79.27
CA LEU A 30 -7.62 2.08 79.75
C LEU A 30 -6.77 2.57 80.93
N GLY A 31 -6.28 3.82 80.86
CA GLY A 31 -5.54 4.45 81.96
C GLY A 31 -6.37 4.57 83.24
N ALA A 32 -7.62 5.04 83.13
CA ALA A 32 -8.53 5.15 84.27
C ALA A 32 -8.93 3.79 84.87
N LEU A 33 -8.88 2.69 84.10
CA LEU A 33 -9.18 1.35 84.61
C LEU A 33 -8.00 0.72 85.38
N LEU A 34 -6.78 1.20 85.14
CA LEU A 34 -5.53 0.72 85.76
C LEU A 34 -5.16 1.48 87.04
N GLU A 35 -5.65 2.72 87.22
CA GLU A 35 -5.30 3.56 88.38
C GLU A 35 -6.11 3.24 89.66
N ASP A 36 -7.27 2.60 89.57
CA ASP A 36 -8.12 2.26 90.73
C ASP A 36 -8.15 0.75 91.02
N GLY A 37 -7.01 0.16 91.42
CA GLY A 37 -6.91 -1.27 91.68
C GLY A 37 -5.81 -1.67 92.64
N ASP A 38 -5.92 -1.27 93.91
CA ASP A 38 -5.21 -1.93 95.00
C ASP A 38 -5.75 -3.37 95.16
N GLY A 39 -5.04 -4.33 94.56
CA GLY A 39 -5.19 -5.76 94.83
C GLY A 39 -5.53 -6.61 93.60
N GLU A 40 -4.74 -7.66 93.40
CA GLU A 40 -4.88 -8.71 92.37
C GLU A 40 -6.32 -9.29 92.28
N GLN A 41 -7.08 -9.25 93.37
CA GLN A 41 -8.46 -9.73 93.46
C GLN A 41 -9.52 -8.81 92.80
N ASP A 42 -9.28 -7.50 92.68
CA ASP A 42 -10.25 -6.56 92.08
C ASP A 42 -10.12 -6.52 90.54
N ALA A 43 -8.88 -6.63 90.04
CA ALA A 43 -8.61 -6.82 88.61
C ALA A 43 -9.22 -8.13 88.08
N GLU A 44 -9.09 -9.24 88.83
CA GLU A 44 -9.74 -10.51 88.47
C GLU A 44 -11.27 -10.39 88.41
N ARG A 45 -11.90 -9.65 89.32
CA ARG A 45 -13.35 -9.43 89.30
C ARG A 45 -13.78 -8.62 88.07
N ARG A 46 -13.05 -7.56 87.71
CA ARG A 46 -13.33 -6.75 86.51
C ARG A 46 -13.15 -7.56 85.22
N VAL A 47 -12.08 -8.36 85.12
CA VAL A 47 -11.86 -9.25 83.97
C VAL A 47 -12.98 -10.28 83.85
N ARG A 48 -13.44 -10.88 84.95
CA ARG A 48 -14.61 -11.79 84.94
C ARG A 48 -15.90 -11.07 84.51
N GLN A 49 -16.13 -9.85 84.97
CA GLN A 49 -17.31 -9.07 84.61
C GLN A 49 -17.28 -8.65 83.12
N LEU A 50 -16.14 -8.19 82.61
CA LEU A 50 -15.96 -7.89 81.19
C LEU A 50 -16.09 -9.14 80.33
N GLY A 51 -15.48 -10.26 80.73
CA GLY A 51 -15.63 -11.55 80.06
C GLY A 51 -17.10 -11.99 79.98
N SER A 52 -17.89 -11.77 81.03
CA SER A 52 -19.32 -12.05 81.00
C SER A 52 -20.12 -11.14 80.05
N ARG A 53 -19.74 -9.86 79.94
CA ARG A 53 -20.37 -8.90 79.02
C ARG A 53 -20.02 -9.20 77.57
N VAL A 54 -18.75 -9.52 77.29
CA VAL A 54 -18.29 -9.94 75.97
C VAL A 54 -19.00 -11.21 75.55
N ALA A 55 -19.03 -12.24 76.41
CA ALA A 55 -19.74 -13.49 76.10
C ALA A 55 -21.25 -13.27 75.85
N ARG A 56 -21.90 -12.36 76.57
CA ARG A 56 -23.30 -12.00 76.32
C ARG A 56 -23.49 -11.26 74.99
N LEU A 57 -22.60 -10.32 74.66
CA LEU A 57 -22.64 -9.61 73.38
C LEU A 57 -22.37 -10.55 72.22
N ASP A 58 -21.39 -11.44 72.34
CA ASP A 58 -21.10 -12.47 71.35
C ASP A 58 -22.29 -13.41 71.15
N ALA A 59 -22.96 -13.83 72.23
CA ALA A 59 -24.17 -14.64 72.13
C ALA A 59 -25.33 -13.92 71.43
N LEU A 60 -25.52 -12.61 71.69
CA LEU A 60 -26.53 -11.80 71.01
C LEU A 60 -26.17 -11.55 69.55
N ASN A 61 -24.89 -11.34 69.25
CA ASN A 61 -24.41 -11.07 67.90
C ASN A 61 -24.48 -12.34 67.04
N VAL A 62 -24.04 -13.48 67.57
CA VAL A 62 -24.22 -14.80 66.95
C VAL A 62 -25.71 -15.14 66.81
N GLY A 63 -26.53 -14.86 67.83
CA GLY A 63 -27.98 -15.05 67.76
C GLY A 63 -28.65 -14.19 66.68
N GLY A 64 -28.23 -12.93 66.54
CA GLY A 64 -28.68 -12.02 65.48
C GLY A 64 -28.22 -12.46 64.09
N MET A 65 -26.96 -12.88 63.95
CA MET A 65 -26.44 -13.45 62.71
C MET A 65 -27.16 -14.73 62.33
N LEU A 66 -27.42 -15.63 63.29
CA LEU A 66 -28.18 -16.87 63.04
C LEU A 66 -29.62 -16.58 62.64
N ALA A 67 -30.29 -15.61 63.30
CA ALA A 67 -31.64 -15.18 62.93
C ALA A 67 -31.69 -14.50 61.54
N ALA A 68 -30.60 -13.85 61.12
CA ALA A 68 -30.45 -13.32 59.78
C ALA A 68 -30.09 -14.40 58.74
N ALA A 69 -29.34 -15.43 59.16
CA ALA A 69 -28.81 -16.51 58.34
C ALA A 69 -29.73 -17.75 58.23
N THR A 70 -30.87 -17.80 58.92
CA THR A 70 -31.85 -18.88 58.68
C THR A 70 -32.31 -18.82 57.23
N GLU A 71 -31.81 -19.79 56.45
CA GLU A 71 -31.82 -19.85 54.98
C GLU A 71 -33.23 -19.78 54.34
N SER A 72 -34.31 -19.90 55.12
CA SER A 72 -35.67 -19.95 54.56
C SER A 72 -36.70 -19.03 55.24
N GLY A 73 -36.29 -18.00 55.98
CA GLY A 73 -37.26 -17.09 56.59
C GLY A 73 -36.74 -15.96 57.47
N GLY A 74 -35.42 -15.81 57.61
CA GLY A 74 -34.82 -14.70 58.35
C GLY A 74 -34.98 -13.37 57.62
N ALA A 75 -34.93 -12.27 58.36
CA ALA A 75 -35.02 -10.92 57.79
C ALA A 75 -33.92 -10.65 56.73
N GLY A 76 -32.76 -11.27 56.87
CA GLY A 76 -31.66 -11.20 55.89
C GLY A 76 -32.00 -11.90 54.57
N ALA A 77 -32.50 -13.14 54.63
CA ALA A 77 -32.94 -13.88 53.45
C ALA A 77 -34.11 -13.18 52.72
N ALA A 78 -35.07 -12.62 53.48
CA ALA A 78 -36.19 -11.86 52.91
C ALA A 78 -35.74 -10.56 52.23
N LEU A 79 -34.73 -9.88 52.78
CA LEU A 79 -34.15 -8.69 52.15
C LEU A 79 -33.37 -9.06 50.87
N ALA A 80 -32.56 -10.12 50.91
CA ALA A 80 -31.82 -10.62 49.76
C ALA A 80 -32.76 -10.98 48.60
N ALA A 81 -33.83 -11.74 48.87
CA ALA A 81 -34.84 -12.08 47.87
C ALA A 81 -35.49 -10.83 47.24
N ARG A 82 -35.83 -9.81 48.06
CA ARG A 82 -36.38 -8.54 47.54
C ARG A 82 -35.38 -7.76 46.69
N LEU A 83 -34.08 -7.83 47.01
CA LEU A 83 -33.04 -7.22 46.19
C LEU A 83 -32.87 -7.97 44.87
N ASP A 84 -32.88 -9.30 44.89
CA ASP A 84 -32.80 -10.14 43.68
C ASP A 84 -34.02 -9.93 42.75
N ASP A 85 -35.23 -9.84 43.33
CA ASP A 85 -36.45 -9.49 42.60
C ASP A 85 -36.35 -8.08 42.01
N GLY A 86 -35.82 -7.13 42.78
CA GLY A 86 -35.59 -5.76 42.34
C GLY A 86 -34.57 -5.67 41.18
N LEU A 87 -33.47 -6.43 41.27
CA LEU A 87 -32.47 -6.53 40.22
C LEU A 87 -33.04 -7.16 38.95
N SER A 88 -33.85 -8.21 39.10
CA SER A 88 -34.53 -8.87 37.98
C SER A 88 -35.53 -7.93 37.29
N ALA A 89 -36.31 -7.18 38.07
CA ALA A 89 -37.23 -6.18 37.54
C ALA A 89 -36.49 -5.03 36.83
N ALA A 90 -35.38 -4.56 37.40
CA ALA A 90 -34.53 -3.53 36.79
C ALA A 90 -33.90 -4.02 35.47
N ALA A 91 -33.43 -5.25 35.42
CA ALA A 91 -32.90 -5.87 34.20
C ALA A 91 -33.98 -5.98 33.11
N ALA A 92 -35.20 -6.41 33.47
CA ALA A 92 -36.32 -6.49 32.55
C ALA A 92 -36.71 -5.10 32.00
N LEU A 93 -36.70 -4.08 32.85
CA LEU A 93 -36.98 -2.69 32.45
C LEU A 93 -35.87 -2.13 31.55
N GLY A 94 -34.60 -2.41 31.87
CA GLY A 94 -33.47 -2.07 31.02
C GLY A 94 -33.54 -2.73 29.64
N ALA A 95 -33.95 -4.01 29.57
CA ALA A 95 -34.15 -4.70 28.30
C ALA A 95 -35.30 -4.09 27.48
N ARG A 96 -36.39 -3.67 28.14
CA ARG A 96 -37.51 -2.97 27.48
C ARG A 96 -37.06 -1.61 26.93
N LEU A 97 -36.33 -0.84 27.73
CA LEU A 97 -35.83 0.48 27.33
C LEU A 97 -34.89 0.36 26.12
N ARG A 98 -33.95 -0.60 26.13
CA ARG A 98 -33.09 -0.89 24.97
C ARG A 98 -33.89 -1.25 23.71
N ARG A 99 -34.97 -2.02 23.83
CA ARG A 99 -35.87 -2.33 22.70
C ARG A 99 -36.61 -1.09 22.19
N CYS A 100 -37.14 -0.27 23.09
CA CYS A 100 -37.81 0.98 22.74
C CYS A 100 -36.84 1.96 22.05
N ASP A 101 -35.62 2.10 22.57
CA ASP A 101 -34.58 2.93 21.95
C ASP A 101 -34.19 2.42 20.56
N ALA A 102 -34.04 1.11 20.39
CA ALA A 102 -33.74 0.52 19.09
C ALA A 102 -34.87 0.78 18.08
N LEU A 103 -36.13 0.64 18.49
CA LEU A 103 -37.29 0.94 17.65
C LEU A 103 -37.38 2.44 17.33
N ALA A 104 -37.10 3.32 18.30
CA ALA A 104 -37.12 4.77 18.11
C ALA A 104 -36.02 5.24 17.14
N ARG A 105 -34.82 4.64 17.20
CA ARG A 105 -33.74 4.91 16.23
C ARG A 105 -34.06 4.39 14.83
N ALA A 106 -34.70 3.22 14.73
CA ALA A 106 -35.03 2.60 13.44
C ALA A 106 -36.27 3.19 12.76
N ALA A 107 -37.19 3.81 13.51
CA ALA A 107 -38.43 4.38 13.00
C ALA A 107 -38.25 5.45 11.90
N PRO A 108 -37.35 6.46 12.04
CA PRO A 108 -37.11 7.42 10.96
C PRO A 108 -36.56 6.75 9.70
N ASP A 109 -35.62 5.80 9.83
CA ASP A 109 -35.01 5.12 8.68
C ASP A 109 -36.00 4.21 7.93
N ALA A 110 -36.83 3.46 8.65
CA ALA A 110 -37.80 2.53 8.06
C ALA A 110 -39.02 3.22 7.43
N ALA A 111 -39.39 4.42 7.91
CA ALA A 111 -40.44 5.25 7.33
C ALA A 111 -39.90 6.09 6.17
N HIS A 112 -38.74 6.75 6.35
CA HIS A 112 -38.11 7.53 5.28
C HIS A 112 -37.83 6.65 4.08
N ALA A 113 -37.19 5.48 4.21
CA ALA A 113 -36.83 4.60 3.08
C ALA A 113 -37.99 4.23 2.13
N ARG A 114 -39.25 4.33 2.57
CA ARG A 114 -40.46 4.03 1.77
C ARG A 114 -41.11 5.25 1.12
N THR A 115 -40.69 6.46 1.49
CA THR A 115 -41.23 7.72 0.97
C THR A 115 -40.51 8.19 -0.28
N ASP A 116 -41.22 8.91 -1.15
CA ASP A 116 -40.61 9.59 -2.31
C ASP A 116 -39.49 10.56 -1.90
N ALA A 117 -39.59 11.15 -0.70
CA ALA A 117 -38.57 12.03 -0.14
C ALA A 117 -37.23 11.31 0.10
N ALA A 118 -37.24 10.08 0.64
CA ALA A 118 -35.96 9.37 0.82
C ALA A 118 -35.40 8.78 -0.47
N ARG A 119 -36.26 8.42 -1.44
CA ARG A 119 -35.77 8.07 -2.79
C ARG A 119 -35.11 9.28 -3.44
N ALA A 120 -35.72 10.46 -3.33
CA ALA A 120 -35.14 11.71 -3.83
C ALA A 120 -33.82 12.04 -3.15
N ASP A 121 -33.73 11.90 -1.82
CA ASP A 121 -32.50 12.13 -1.07
C ASP A 121 -31.39 11.11 -1.40
N ALA A 122 -31.73 9.82 -1.51
CA ALA A 122 -30.79 8.79 -1.95
C ALA A 122 -30.28 9.06 -3.38
N ASN A 123 -31.17 9.44 -4.29
CA ASN A 123 -30.81 9.83 -5.65
C ASN A 123 -29.93 11.09 -5.68
N ALA A 124 -30.20 12.08 -4.82
CA ALA A 124 -29.39 13.29 -4.71
C ALA A 124 -27.98 12.96 -4.21
N ARG A 125 -27.85 12.09 -3.20
CA ARG A 125 -26.55 11.60 -2.71
C ARG A 125 -25.79 10.82 -3.78
N ALA A 126 -26.47 9.94 -4.52
CA ALA A 126 -25.87 9.21 -5.63
C ALA A 126 -25.41 10.15 -6.76
N LEU A 127 -26.21 11.15 -7.10
CA LEU A 127 -25.86 12.15 -8.11
C LEU A 127 -24.65 12.99 -7.67
N LEU A 128 -24.59 13.40 -6.41
CA LEU A 128 -23.43 14.12 -5.85
C LEU A 128 -22.16 13.28 -5.95
N ALA A 129 -22.23 11.98 -5.63
CA ALA A 129 -21.09 11.07 -5.75
C ALA A 129 -20.63 10.93 -7.21
N GLU A 130 -21.57 10.82 -8.17
CA GLU A 130 -21.25 10.79 -9.60
C GLU A 130 -20.62 12.11 -10.09
N LEU A 131 -21.15 13.25 -9.66
CA LEU A 131 -20.61 14.57 -10.04
C LEU A 131 -19.20 14.78 -9.48
N ASP A 132 -18.94 14.37 -8.24
CA ASP A 132 -17.61 14.41 -7.62
C ASP A 132 -16.63 13.47 -8.35
N ALA A 133 -17.08 12.27 -8.74
CA ALA A 133 -16.27 11.34 -9.54
C ALA A 133 -15.96 11.87 -10.95
N ILE A 134 -16.89 12.62 -11.57
CA ILE A 134 -16.66 13.29 -12.85
C ILE A 134 -15.68 14.46 -12.68
N TYR A 135 -15.87 15.28 -11.65
CA TYR A 135 -15.01 16.43 -11.36
C TYR A 135 -13.56 16.02 -11.14
N ARG A 136 -13.32 15.01 -10.29
CA ARG A 136 -11.97 14.47 -10.03
C ARG A 136 -11.30 13.91 -11.29
N TRP A 137 -12.08 13.32 -12.19
CA TRP A 137 -11.57 12.79 -13.46
C TRP A 137 -11.30 13.89 -14.50
N LEU A 138 -12.08 14.97 -14.48
CA LEU A 138 -11.88 16.10 -15.39
C LEU A 138 -10.59 16.86 -15.11
N ASP A 139 -10.20 16.98 -13.83
CA ASP A 139 -9.05 17.79 -13.41
C ASP A 139 -8.08 17.06 -12.45
N PRO A 140 -7.50 15.91 -12.84
CA PRO A 140 -6.55 15.23 -12.00
C PRO A 140 -5.25 16.06 -11.93
N PRO A 141 -4.60 16.18 -10.75
CA PRO A 141 -3.46 17.09 -10.55
C PRO A 141 -2.34 16.97 -11.59
N PRO A 142 -1.93 15.77 -12.05
CA PRO A 142 -0.88 15.63 -13.05
C PRO A 142 -1.26 16.14 -14.46
N LEU A 143 -2.55 16.35 -14.73
CA LEU A 143 -3.08 16.74 -16.05
C LEU A 143 -3.75 18.12 -16.03
N ARG A 144 -3.51 18.91 -14.99
CA ARG A 144 -4.02 20.29 -14.88
C ARG A 144 -3.45 21.17 -16.00
N ASP A 145 -2.14 21.10 -16.18
CA ASP A 145 -1.41 21.84 -17.19
C ASP A 145 -1.03 20.91 -18.35
N LEU A 146 -1.96 20.73 -19.30
CA LEU A 146 -1.72 19.93 -20.49
C LEU A 146 -0.73 20.58 -21.46
N ASP A 147 -0.64 21.91 -21.46
CA ASP A 147 0.21 22.64 -22.42
C ASP A 147 1.70 22.42 -22.10
N SER A 148 2.04 22.25 -20.82
CA SER A 148 3.40 21.85 -20.39
C SER A 148 3.90 20.53 -20.97
N LEU A 149 3.00 19.66 -21.46
CA LEU A 149 3.36 18.35 -22.02
C LEU A 149 3.89 18.44 -23.46
N ALA A 150 3.75 19.57 -24.14
CA ALA A 150 4.35 19.79 -25.44
C ALA A 150 5.89 19.95 -25.35
N GLU A 151 6.37 20.49 -24.23
CA GLU A 151 7.80 20.74 -23.96
C GLU A 151 8.17 20.27 -22.55
N PRO A 152 8.13 18.95 -22.29
CA PRO A 152 8.47 18.41 -20.98
C PRO A 152 9.98 18.54 -20.72
N VAL A 153 10.32 18.93 -19.49
CA VAL A 153 11.72 18.96 -19.04
C VAL A 153 12.17 17.53 -18.72
N LEU A 154 12.94 16.91 -19.61
CA LEU A 154 13.37 15.50 -19.49
C LEU A 154 14.83 15.33 -19.05
N THR A 155 15.57 16.43 -18.93
CA THR A 155 16.99 16.44 -18.53
C THR A 155 17.16 16.26 -17.01
N THR A 156 16.23 16.81 -16.21
CA THR A 156 16.26 16.71 -14.74
C THR A 156 15.45 15.53 -14.23
N ALA A 157 15.85 14.96 -13.08
CA ALA A 157 15.11 13.86 -12.45
C ALA A 157 13.68 14.27 -12.05
N GLU A 158 13.52 15.47 -11.49
CA GLU A 158 12.21 16.03 -11.13
C GLU A 158 11.32 16.27 -12.36
N GLY A 159 11.91 16.76 -13.45
CA GLY A 159 11.21 16.96 -14.72
C GLY A 159 10.71 15.63 -15.30
N ARG A 160 11.57 14.60 -15.30
CA ARG A 160 11.17 13.23 -15.68
C ARG A 160 10.05 12.68 -14.78
N ALA A 161 10.16 12.84 -13.46
CA ALA A 161 9.14 12.36 -12.53
C ALA A 161 7.77 13.00 -12.78
N ARG A 162 7.74 14.33 -13.02
CA ARG A 162 6.50 15.05 -13.36
C ARG A 162 5.93 14.61 -14.71
N ALA A 163 6.78 14.50 -15.74
CA ALA A 163 6.37 14.06 -17.06
C ALA A 163 5.83 12.62 -17.03
N LEU A 164 6.45 11.73 -16.25
CA LEU A 164 5.98 10.35 -16.09
C LEU A 164 4.65 10.29 -15.36
N ALA A 165 4.46 11.04 -14.27
CA ALA A 165 3.18 11.11 -13.56
C ALA A 165 2.05 11.61 -14.47
N ALA A 166 2.33 12.60 -15.33
CA ALA A 166 1.38 13.06 -16.34
C ALA A 166 1.13 12.00 -17.43
N ALA A 167 2.16 11.31 -17.90
CA ALA A 167 2.04 10.23 -18.88
C ALA A 167 1.16 9.08 -18.35
N GLU A 168 1.39 8.63 -17.13
CA GLU A 168 0.60 7.58 -16.49
C GLU A 168 -0.85 8.02 -16.25
N ALA A 169 -1.07 9.26 -15.82
CA ALA A 169 -2.40 9.82 -15.66
C ALA A 169 -3.14 9.92 -17.02
N LEU A 170 -2.45 10.33 -18.09
CA LEU A 170 -2.99 10.33 -19.46
C LEU A 170 -3.42 8.92 -19.88
N ARG A 171 -2.51 7.94 -19.70
CA ARG A 171 -2.77 6.54 -20.02
C ARG A 171 -4.00 6.04 -19.26
N ALA A 172 -4.05 6.25 -17.95
CA ALA A 172 -5.17 5.83 -17.10
C ALA A 172 -6.49 6.48 -17.55
N ALA A 173 -6.47 7.79 -17.82
CA ALA A 173 -7.67 8.52 -18.22
C ALA A 173 -8.23 8.05 -19.59
N LEU A 174 -7.34 7.79 -20.56
CA LEU A 174 -7.72 7.29 -21.89
C LEU A 174 -8.16 5.82 -21.86
N ARG A 175 -7.47 4.97 -21.08
CA ARG A 175 -7.87 3.56 -20.90
C ARG A 175 -9.17 3.40 -20.12
N ALA A 176 -9.51 4.35 -19.25
CA ALA A 176 -10.79 4.35 -18.56
C ALA A 176 -11.97 4.77 -19.46
N GLU A 177 -11.73 5.32 -20.64
CA GLU A 177 -12.81 5.79 -21.53
C GLU A 177 -13.82 4.70 -21.90
N PRO A 178 -13.41 3.49 -22.37
CA PRO A 178 -14.35 2.45 -22.76
C PRO A 178 -15.18 1.92 -21.60
N THR A 179 -14.62 1.92 -20.38
CA THR A 179 -15.30 1.47 -19.16
C THR A 179 -16.26 2.51 -18.59
N MET A 180 -16.21 3.77 -19.06
CA MET A 180 -17.13 4.81 -18.59
C MET A 180 -18.57 4.56 -19.07
N PRO A 181 -19.57 4.75 -18.18
CA PRO A 181 -20.98 4.67 -18.55
C PRO A 181 -21.33 5.57 -19.74
N ALA A 182 -22.17 5.07 -20.66
CA ALA A 182 -22.57 5.82 -21.85
C ALA A 182 -23.14 7.22 -21.56
N PRO A 183 -23.94 7.45 -20.50
CA PRO A 183 -24.40 8.80 -20.14
C PRO A 183 -23.26 9.77 -19.83
N ARG A 184 -22.22 9.31 -19.10
CA ARG A 184 -21.04 10.10 -18.74
C ARG A 184 -20.25 10.52 -19.98
N ARG A 185 -20.06 9.60 -20.94
CA ARG A 185 -19.40 9.89 -22.22
C ARG A 185 -20.15 10.88 -23.10
N ARG A 186 -21.46 11.06 -22.92
CA ARG A 186 -22.26 12.04 -23.68
C ARG A 186 -22.14 13.46 -23.16
N LEU A 187 -21.64 13.67 -21.94
CA LEU A 187 -21.47 15.00 -21.36
C LEU A 187 -20.47 15.83 -22.18
N ALA A 188 -20.84 17.07 -22.51
CA ALA A 188 -20.01 17.96 -23.34
C ALA A 188 -18.63 18.19 -22.73
N ALA A 189 -18.55 18.39 -21.41
CA ALA A 189 -17.29 18.57 -20.68
C ALA A 189 -16.38 17.33 -20.78
N VAL A 190 -16.95 16.13 -20.68
CA VAL A 190 -16.19 14.87 -20.80
C VAL A 190 -15.68 14.69 -22.23
N ARG A 191 -16.52 14.96 -23.24
CA ARG A 191 -16.11 14.89 -24.66
C ARG A 191 -15.02 15.90 -25.02
N GLU A 192 -15.12 17.12 -24.49
CA GLU A 192 -14.08 18.15 -24.67
C GLU A 192 -12.78 17.73 -23.97
N ARG A 193 -12.87 17.21 -22.74
CA ARG A 193 -11.69 16.73 -22.01
C ARG A 193 -11.00 15.57 -22.73
N LEU A 194 -11.73 14.56 -23.19
CA LEU A 194 -11.16 13.45 -23.97
C LEU A 194 -10.42 13.93 -25.22
N ARG A 195 -10.98 14.91 -25.95
CA ARG A 195 -10.30 15.52 -27.10
C ARG A 195 -8.99 16.21 -26.72
N ARG A 196 -8.96 16.92 -25.59
CA ARG A 196 -7.72 17.56 -25.08
C ARG A 196 -6.70 16.53 -24.61
N LEU A 197 -7.14 15.47 -23.92
CA LEU A 197 -6.27 14.37 -23.49
C LEU A 197 -5.65 13.64 -24.69
N ALA A 198 -6.42 13.39 -25.74
CA ALA A 198 -5.90 12.80 -26.98
C ALA A 198 -4.83 13.69 -27.64
N ARG A 199 -5.08 15.01 -27.73
CA ARG A 199 -4.08 15.96 -28.25
C ARG A 199 -2.82 16.01 -27.39
N ALA A 200 -2.98 16.04 -26.06
CA ALA A 200 -1.87 16.05 -25.12
C ALA A 200 -1.05 14.76 -25.19
N LYS A 201 -1.70 13.61 -25.40
CA LYS A 201 -1.03 12.33 -25.65
C LYS A 201 -0.14 12.42 -26.90
N ASP A 202 -0.68 12.91 -28.02
CA ASP A 202 0.09 13.04 -29.27
C ASP A 202 1.25 14.03 -29.13
N GLN A 203 1.05 15.15 -28.43
CA GLN A 203 2.09 16.14 -28.13
C GLN A 203 3.21 15.54 -27.27
N LEU A 204 2.84 14.84 -26.18
CA LEU A 204 3.80 14.20 -25.30
C LEU A 204 4.58 13.10 -26.03
N ALA A 205 3.90 12.26 -26.82
CA ALA A 205 4.55 11.23 -27.63
C ALA A 205 5.57 11.82 -28.60
N ALA A 206 5.20 12.89 -29.32
CA ALA A 206 6.12 13.58 -30.22
C ALA A 206 7.31 14.21 -29.48
N ALA A 207 7.10 14.78 -28.29
CA ALA A 207 8.16 15.37 -27.48
C ALA A 207 9.13 14.31 -26.94
N LEU A 208 8.60 13.19 -26.42
CA LEU A 208 9.38 12.04 -25.97
C LEU A 208 10.20 11.44 -27.13
N ALA A 209 9.56 11.22 -28.28
CA ALA A 209 10.24 10.69 -29.46
C ALA A 209 11.39 11.59 -29.92
N ARG A 210 11.17 12.92 -29.94
CA ARG A 210 12.23 13.88 -30.31
C ARG A 210 13.41 13.84 -29.33
N HIS A 211 13.12 13.88 -28.03
CA HIS A 211 14.15 13.86 -26.98
C HIS A 211 14.96 12.56 -27.02
N LEU A 212 14.27 11.41 -27.06
CA LEU A 212 14.92 10.10 -27.08
C LEU A 212 15.69 9.87 -28.36
N ASN A 213 15.13 10.23 -29.52
CA ASN A 213 15.85 10.13 -30.79
C ASN A 213 17.17 10.91 -30.76
N ASN A 214 17.15 12.15 -30.25
CA ASN A 214 18.36 12.94 -30.11
C ASN A 214 19.36 12.27 -29.15
N ALA A 215 18.91 11.82 -27.98
CA ALA A 215 19.77 11.14 -27.01
C ALA A 215 20.41 9.87 -27.61
N LEU A 216 19.63 9.04 -28.30
CA LEU A 216 20.09 7.82 -28.96
C LEU A 216 21.16 8.10 -30.02
N ILE A 217 20.94 9.09 -30.88
CA ILE A 217 21.90 9.47 -31.93
C ILE A 217 23.19 10.04 -31.30
N HIS A 218 23.08 10.90 -30.29
CA HIS A 218 24.25 11.47 -29.62
C HIS A 218 25.08 10.38 -28.95
N LEU A 219 24.47 9.52 -28.14
CA LEU A 219 25.15 8.42 -27.47
C LEU A 219 25.75 7.41 -28.46
N GLY A 220 25.03 7.09 -29.54
CA GLY A 220 25.54 6.21 -30.59
C GLY A 220 26.75 6.80 -31.32
N ASN A 221 26.72 8.10 -31.62
CA ASN A 221 27.86 8.79 -32.24
C ASN A 221 29.06 8.90 -31.30
N GLU A 222 28.83 9.17 -30.01
CA GLU A 222 29.89 9.23 -28.99
C GLU A 222 30.56 7.87 -28.83
N ALA A 223 29.79 6.77 -28.75
CA ALA A 223 30.36 5.43 -28.68
C ALA A 223 31.05 4.99 -29.98
N ALA A 224 30.59 5.49 -31.13
CA ALA A 224 31.29 5.27 -32.39
C ALA A 224 32.65 6.00 -32.45
N GLN A 225 32.85 7.08 -31.69
CA GLN A 225 34.08 7.89 -31.69
C GLN A 225 35.03 7.51 -30.56
N GLU A 226 34.52 7.35 -29.35
CA GLU A 226 35.28 7.00 -28.16
C GLU A 226 35.20 5.48 -27.90
N SER A 227 36.35 4.81 -27.78
CA SER A 227 36.43 3.40 -27.35
C SER A 227 36.18 3.26 -25.84
N ARG A 228 35.06 3.79 -25.35
CA ARG A 228 34.69 3.78 -23.93
C ARG A 228 33.48 2.89 -23.69
N PRO A 229 33.42 2.22 -22.52
CA PRO A 229 32.38 1.26 -22.21
C PRO A 229 30.99 1.90 -22.17
N HIS A 230 29.98 1.09 -22.52
CA HIS A 230 28.53 1.29 -22.67
C HIS A 230 27.81 2.24 -21.69
N ARG A 231 28.18 3.52 -21.66
CA ARG A 231 27.53 4.57 -20.86
C ARG A 231 26.06 4.77 -21.22
N HIS A 232 25.70 4.43 -22.45
CA HIS A 232 24.33 4.55 -22.94
C HIS A 232 23.33 3.74 -22.11
N HIS A 233 23.72 2.58 -21.57
CA HIS A 233 22.84 1.83 -20.67
C HIS A 233 22.45 2.66 -19.43
N THR A 234 23.42 3.34 -18.82
CA THR A 234 23.21 4.15 -17.61
C THR A 234 22.44 5.43 -17.92
N GLU A 235 22.74 6.08 -19.05
CA GLU A 235 22.11 7.35 -19.43
C GLU A 235 20.69 7.17 -19.97
N LEU A 236 20.40 6.04 -20.61
CA LEU A 236 19.07 5.71 -21.13
C LEU A 236 18.17 5.09 -20.06
N ALA A 237 18.71 4.38 -19.06
CA ALA A 237 17.92 3.71 -18.03
C ALA A 237 16.79 4.57 -17.39
N PRO A 238 17.00 5.86 -17.05
CA PRO A 238 15.94 6.72 -16.49
C PRO A 238 14.75 6.95 -17.44
N TYR A 239 14.90 6.64 -18.72
CA TYR A 239 13.87 6.82 -19.73
C TYR A 239 13.07 5.55 -20.06
N ALA A 240 13.43 4.39 -19.50
CA ALA A 240 12.70 3.14 -19.72
C ALA A 240 11.18 3.26 -19.46
N PRO A 241 10.69 3.95 -18.40
CA PRO A 241 9.24 4.12 -18.21
C PRO A 241 8.54 4.86 -19.36
N PHE A 242 9.23 5.78 -20.04
CA PHE A 242 8.69 6.46 -21.22
C PHE A 242 8.65 5.55 -22.44
N MET A 243 9.63 4.67 -22.60
CA MET A 243 9.60 3.63 -23.65
C MET A 243 8.42 2.68 -23.43
N ARG A 244 8.17 2.26 -22.19
CA ARG A 244 6.97 1.49 -21.83
C ARG A 244 5.68 2.23 -22.20
N TRP A 245 5.62 3.52 -21.88
CA TRP A 245 4.48 4.36 -22.18
C TRP A 245 4.26 4.51 -23.70
N LEU A 246 5.33 4.72 -24.47
CA LEU A 246 5.27 4.79 -25.94
C LEU A 246 4.83 3.45 -26.55
N LYS A 247 5.35 2.30 -26.08
CA LYS A 247 4.93 0.97 -26.55
C LYS A 247 3.41 0.76 -26.42
N ASP A 248 2.78 1.39 -25.43
CA ASP A 248 1.33 1.29 -25.20
C ASP A 248 0.52 2.39 -25.90
N MET A 249 1.00 3.63 -25.89
CA MET A 249 0.26 4.81 -26.36
C MET A 249 0.58 5.19 -27.81
N ASP A 250 1.81 5.01 -28.27
CA ASP A 250 2.26 5.33 -29.64
C ASP A 250 3.29 4.31 -30.15
N GLU A 251 2.78 3.18 -30.62
CA GLU A 251 3.55 2.06 -31.16
C GLU A 251 4.46 2.49 -32.32
N LYS A 252 4.03 3.46 -33.14
CA LYS A 252 4.84 3.95 -34.27
C LYS A 252 6.07 4.70 -33.81
N ALA A 253 5.92 5.58 -32.80
CA ALA A 253 7.05 6.29 -32.22
C ALA A 253 8.01 5.33 -31.51
N PHE A 254 7.47 4.35 -30.79
CA PHE A 254 8.26 3.28 -30.16
C PHE A 254 9.10 2.51 -31.20
N ASP A 255 8.47 1.99 -32.26
CA ASP A 255 9.16 1.23 -33.32
C ASP A 255 10.23 2.06 -34.03
N ALA A 256 9.98 3.35 -34.23
CA ALA A 256 10.97 4.25 -34.82
C ALA A 256 12.21 4.40 -33.93
N LEU A 257 12.03 4.57 -32.62
CA LEU A 257 13.13 4.67 -31.65
C LEU A 257 13.93 3.35 -31.55
N VAL A 258 13.23 2.21 -31.54
CA VAL A 258 13.85 0.88 -31.57
C VAL A 258 14.77 0.73 -32.78
N LYS A 259 14.31 1.15 -33.98
CA LYS A 259 15.12 1.12 -35.21
C LYS A 259 16.31 2.07 -35.17
N VAL A 260 16.14 3.26 -34.59
CA VAL A 260 17.23 4.23 -34.44
C VAL A 260 18.31 3.65 -33.52
N TYR A 261 17.93 3.05 -32.39
CA TYR A 261 18.84 2.37 -31.49
C TYR A 261 19.58 1.23 -32.21
N ALA A 262 18.84 0.30 -32.84
CA ALA A 262 19.44 -0.83 -33.54
C ALA A 262 20.42 -0.37 -34.62
N GLY A 263 20.04 0.62 -35.42
CA GLY A 263 20.89 1.16 -36.48
C GLY A 263 22.14 1.90 -35.99
N SER A 264 22.04 2.66 -34.88
CA SER A 264 23.19 3.38 -34.33
C SER A 264 24.19 2.44 -33.68
N TRP A 265 23.71 1.46 -32.91
CA TRP A 265 24.55 0.59 -32.10
C TRP A 265 25.08 -0.61 -32.86
N ALA A 266 24.37 -1.12 -33.89
CA ALA A 266 24.89 -2.19 -34.73
C ALA A 266 26.24 -1.84 -35.37
N ARG A 267 26.43 -0.57 -35.75
CA ARG A 267 27.71 -0.09 -36.32
C ARG A 267 28.83 -0.05 -35.28
N VAL A 268 28.50 0.30 -34.04
CA VAL A 268 29.46 0.33 -32.92
C VAL A 268 29.89 -1.10 -32.61
N TYR A 269 28.93 -2.00 -32.43
CA TYR A 269 29.20 -3.41 -32.15
C TYR A 269 29.92 -4.12 -33.28
N GLU A 270 29.59 -3.83 -34.55
CA GLU A 270 30.36 -4.34 -35.70
C GLU A 270 31.83 -3.94 -35.61
N ARG A 271 32.12 -2.67 -35.28
CA ARG A 271 33.50 -2.19 -35.14
C ARG A 271 34.22 -2.85 -33.97
N GLU A 272 33.56 -2.99 -32.82
CA GLU A 272 34.14 -3.62 -31.63
C GLU A 272 34.46 -5.10 -31.86
N VAL A 273 33.50 -5.86 -32.42
CA VAL A 273 33.68 -7.28 -32.74
C VAL A 273 34.77 -7.48 -33.79
N ARG A 274 34.75 -6.68 -34.87
CA ARG A 274 35.81 -6.73 -35.89
C ARG A 274 37.18 -6.41 -35.31
N GLY A 275 37.27 -5.36 -34.49
CA GLY A 275 38.52 -4.97 -33.82
C GLY A 275 39.06 -6.06 -32.89
N ALA A 276 38.19 -6.73 -32.13
CA ALA A 276 38.57 -7.86 -31.28
C ALA A 276 39.07 -9.05 -32.13
N CYS A 277 38.38 -9.38 -33.22
CA CYS A 277 38.80 -10.44 -34.13
C CYS A 277 40.14 -10.11 -34.83
N GLU A 278 40.34 -8.88 -35.27
CA GLU A 278 41.60 -8.42 -35.87
C GLU A 278 42.75 -8.44 -34.87
N ALA A 279 42.53 -8.01 -33.63
CA ALA A 279 43.53 -8.10 -32.56
C ALA A 279 43.92 -9.56 -32.27
N ALA A 280 42.94 -10.47 -32.23
CA ALA A 280 43.19 -11.90 -32.10
C ALA A 280 44.01 -12.45 -33.28
N ARG A 281 43.67 -12.08 -34.52
CA ARG A 281 44.43 -12.43 -35.73
C ARG A 281 45.88 -11.93 -35.69
N ALA A 282 46.09 -10.70 -35.20
CA ALA A 282 47.44 -10.14 -35.08
C ALA A 282 48.27 -10.80 -33.98
N ALA A 283 47.60 -11.27 -32.90
CA ALA A 283 48.24 -11.92 -31.76
C ALA A 283 48.42 -13.43 -31.93
N LEU A 284 47.88 -14.01 -33.02
CA LEU A 284 47.87 -15.46 -33.26
C LEU A 284 49.30 -16.03 -33.28
N CYS A 285 49.64 -16.75 -32.21
CA CYS A 285 50.83 -17.56 -32.07
C CYS A 285 50.37 -19.00 -31.77
N ARG A 286 51.03 -19.99 -32.40
CA ARG A 286 50.62 -21.40 -32.43
C ARG A 286 50.25 -22.02 -31.07
N ASP A 287 50.90 -21.60 -29.98
CA ASP A 287 50.73 -22.23 -28.67
C ASP A 287 49.63 -21.57 -27.80
N ARG A 288 48.90 -20.57 -28.30
CA ARG A 288 47.88 -19.82 -27.53
C ARG A 288 46.59 -19.51 -28.31
N THR A 289 46.28 -20.30 -29.33
CA THR A 289 45.07 -20.11 -30.14
C THR A 289 43.80 -20.26 -29.32
N ASP A 290 43.75 -21.27 -28.46
CA ASP A 290 42.59 -21.56 -27.61
C ASP A 290 42.34 -20.43 -26.62
N ASP A 291 43.39 -19.93 -25.96
CA ASP A 291 43.30 -18.80 -25.04
C ASP A 291 42.78 -17.51 -25.73
N LEU A 292 43.15 -17.28 -26.99
CA LEU A 292 42.70 -16.12 -27.76
C LEU A 292 41.25 -16.26 -28.21
N LEU A 293 40.83 -17.46 -28.64
CA LEU A 293 39.45 -17.76 -28.99
C LEU A 293 38.55 -17.63 -27.76
N ASP A 294 38.96 -18.19 -26.62
CA ASP A 294 38.23 -18.05 -25.35
C ASP A 294 38.11 -16.58 -24.93
N HIS A 295 39.16 -15.78 -25.14
CA HIS A 295 39.09 -14.34 -24.86
C HIS A 295 38.09 -13.61 -25.75
N VAL A 296 38.10 -13.87 -27.07
CA VAL A 296 37.14 -13.27 -28.02
C VAL A 296 35.72 -13.72 -27.72
N LEU A 297 35.50 -15.01 -27.47
CA LEU A 297 34.19 -15.56 -27.14
C LEU A 297 33.66 -15.00 -25.81
N SER A 298 34.51 -14.87 -24.79
CA SER A 298 34.14 -14.25 -23.51
C SER A 298 33.77 -12.77 -23.66
N LEU A 299 34.48 -12.02 -24.52
CA LEU A 299 34.15 -10.63 -24.82
C LEU A 299 32.80 -10.52 -25.54
N VAL A 300 32.58 -11.34 -26.56
CA VAL A 300 31.30 -11.41 -27.30
C VAL A 300 30.17 -11.80 -26.37
N GLU A 301 30.36 -12.82 -25.53
CA GLU A 301 29.37 -13.27 -24.56
C GLU A 301 29.01 -12.15 -23.58
N SER A 302 30.01 -11.48 -23.00
CA SER A 302 29.77 -10.36 -22.09
C SER A 302 29.03 -9.21 -22.79
N LEU A 303 29.36 -8.90 -24.03
CA LEU A 303 28.73 -7.84 -24.82
C LEU A 303 27.27 -8.19 -25.14
N CYS A 304 27.02 -9.40 -25.63
CA CYS A 304 25.67 -9.85 -25.97
C CYS A 304 24.78 -9.98 -24.73
N ASN A 305 25.30 -10.50 -23.61
CA ASN A 305 24.53 -10.62 -22.37
C ASN A 305 24.16 -9.24 -21.79
N ALA A 306 25.13 -8.32 -21.73
CA ALA A 306 24.87 -6.96 -21.24
C ALA A 306 23.84 -6.24 -22.10
N GLU A 307 23.93 -6.39 -23.42
CA GLU A 307 22.99 -5.78 -24.35
C GLU A 307 21.60 -6.42 -24.30
N GLN A 308 21.52 -7.74 -24.21
CA GLN A 308 20.26 -8.45 -24.03
C GLN A 308 19.53 -7.99 -22.76
N ASP A 309 20.25 -7.91 -21.63
CA ASP A 309 19.69 -7.47 -20.36
C ASP A 309 19.20 -6.02 -20.43
N PHE A 310 19.98 -5.13 -21.03
CA PHE A 310 19.57 -3.74 -21.21
C PHE A 310 18.35 -3.64 -22.14
N CYS A 311 18.37 -4.29 -23.30
CA CYS A 311 17.32 -4.13 -24.30
C CYS A 311 15.99 -4.74 -23.85
N THR A 312 16.02 -5.88 -23.16
CA THR A 312 14.82 -6.48 -22.57
C THR A 312 14.17 -5.55 -21.56
N GLN A 313 14.96 -4.89 -20.69
CA GLN A 313 14.47 -3.96 -19.69
C GLN A 313 14.02 -2.61 -20.27
N PHE A 314 14.81 -2.03 -21.18
CA PHE A 314 14.56 -0.70 -21.72
C PHE A 314 13.42 -0.68 -22.74
N PHE A 315 13.35 -1.69 -23.63
CA PHE A 315 12.30 -1.80 -24.65
C PHE A 315 11.12 -2.66 -24.21
N TYR A 316 11.17 -3.28 -23.03
CA TYR A 316 10.14 -4.19 -22.54
C TYR A 316 9.83 -5.30 -23.56
N LEU A 317 10.88 -5.90 -24.14
CA LEU A 317 10.75 -6.97 -25.12
C LEU A 317 10.07 -8.18 -24.49
N ASP A 318 9.22 -8.86 -25.26
CA ASP A 318 8.45 -10.03 -24.82
C ASP A 318 7.47 -9.76 -23.64
N ILE A 319 7.25 -8.50 -23.28
CA ILE A 319 6.25 -8.06 -22.29
C ILE A 319 5.01 -7.51 -23.02
N ASP A 320 3.89 -8.21 -22.85
CA ASP A 320 2.57 -7.80 -23.32
C ASP A 320 1.95 -6.74 -22.37
N ILE A 321 2.28 -5.46 -22.60
CA ILE A 321 1.75 -4.32 -21.80
C ILE A 321 0.21 -4.19 -21.87
N LYS A 322 -0.42 -4.83 -22.87
CA LYS A 322 -1.88 -4.88 -23.01
C LYS A 322 -2.55 -5.86 -22.02
N SER A 323 -1.81 -6.87 -21.52
CA SER A 323 -2.35 -7.91 -20.62
C SER A 323 -2.29 -7.53 -19.13
N ASP A 324 -1.38 -6.63 -18.76
CA ASP A 324 -1.04 -6.21 -17.39
C ASP A 324 -2.10 -5.33 -16.71
N SER A 325 -3.36 -5.38 -17.16
CA SER A 325 -4.47 -4.56 -16.66
C SER A 325 -5.80 -5.30 -16.59
N SER A 326 -5.79 -6.62 -16.75
CA SER A 326 -6.93 -7.49 -16.42
C SER A 326 -6.81 -8.02 -14.99
N ASP A 327 -6.59 -7.14 -14.02
CA ASP A 327 -6.78 -7.48 -12.61
C ASP A 327 -8.24 -7.21 -12.24
N GLY A 328 -9.05 -8.25 -12.44
CA GLY A 328 -10.45 -8.34 -12.08
C GLY A 328 -10.79 -9.79 -11.76
N GLU A 329 -10.73 -10.09 -10.47
CA GLU A 329 -11.33 -11.25 -9.79
C GLU A 329 -10.65 -12.63 -9.97
N LYS A 330 -10.17 -13.15 -8.84
CA LYS A 330 -10.02 -14.60 -8.62
C LYS A 330 -11.37 -15.26 -8.93
N SER A 331 -11.43 -15.97 -10.06
CA SER A 331 -12.41 -17.02 -10.27
C SER A 331 -11.65 -18.27 -10.66
N GLU A 332 -11.58 -19.22 -9.71
CA GLU A 332 -11.15 -20.57 -9.98
C GLU A 332 -12.08 -21.19 -11.04
N GLY A 333 -11.51 -21.69 -12.12
CA GLY A 333 -12.25 -22.46 -13.12
C GLY A 333 -12.01 -22.00 -14.54
N GLY A 334 -10.97 -22.55 -15.17
CA GLY A 334 -10.76 -22.41 -16.61
C GLY A 334 -9.30 -22.66 -16.97
N GLU A 335 -8.98 -23.92 -17.27
CA GLU A 335 -7.76 -24.29 -17.98
C GLU A 335 -7.69 -23.49 -19.30
N ARG A 336 -6.98 -22.37 -19.30
CA ARG A 336 -6.57 -21.67 -20.51
C ARG A 336 -5.12 -22.04 -20.79
N GLU A 337 -4.98 -22.89 -21.79
CA GLU A 337 -3.81 -23.18 -22.62
C GLU A 337 -2.51 -22.45 -22.22
N ARG A 338 -1.73 -23.09 -21.35
CA ARG A 338 -0.32 -22.74 -21.07
C ARG A 338 0.65 -23.16 -22.18
N GLY A 339 0.21 -23.19 -23.44
CA GLY A 339 0.94 -23.80 -24.54
C GLY A 339 1.71 -22.85 -25.47
N ASP A 340 1.34 -21.56 -25.53
CA ASP A 340 1.83 -20.65 -26.60
C ASP A 340 2.69 -19.47 -26.08
N GLY A 341 2.47 -19.00 -24.85
CA GLY A 341 3.24 -17.89 -24.27
C GLY A 341 4.74 -18.19 -24.11
N GLY A 342 5.11 -19.46 -23.89
CA GLY A 342 6.51 -19.88 -23.73
C GLY A 342 7.31 -19.93 -25.03
N ARG A 343 6.66 -20.02 -26.21
CA ARG A 343 7.36 -20.01 -27.52
C ARG A 343 7.56 -18.60 -28.06
N ARG A 344 6.68 -17.67 -27.69
CA ARG A 344 6.85 -16.23 -27.94
C ARG A 344 7.86 -15.59 -26.99
N ALA A 345 8.01 -16.10 -25.77
CA ALA A 345 9.02 -15.65 -24.83
C ALA A 345 10.44 -15.75 -25.45
N GLY A 346 11.07 -14.61 -25.62
CA GLY A 346 12.40 -14.47 -26.22
C GLY A 346 12.41 -14.35 -27.74
N ALA A 347 11.26 -14.37 -28.43
CA ALA A 347 11.25 -14.22 -29.90
C ALA A 347 11.53 -12.78 -30.32
N GLU A 348 10.97 -11.79 -29.61
CA GLU A 348 11.28 -10.38 -29.86
C GLU A 348 12.73 -10.08 -29.51
N THR A 349 13.18 -10.59 -28.35
CA THR A 349 14.57 -10.44 -27.90
C THR A 349 15.57 -11.05 -28.89
N ARG A 350 15.37 -12.30 -29.32
CA ARG A 350 16.27 -12.94 -30.31
C ARG A 350 16.33 -12.17 -31.63
N ARG A 351 15.18 -11.72 -32.13
CA ARG A 351 15.12 -10.93 -33.36
C ARG A 351 15.87 -9.61 -33.20
N PHE A 352 15.69 -8.94 -32.07
CA PHE A 352 16.35 -7.67 -31.78
C PHE A 352 17.87 -7.83 -31.68
N MET A 353 18.35 -8.89 -31.00
CA MET A 353 19.77 -9.22 -30.92
C MET A 353 20.38 -9.50 -32.30
N HIS A 354 19.65 -10.19 -33.18
CA HIS A 354 20.10 -10.39 -34.56
C HIS A 354 20.19 -9.06 -35.35
N GLU A 355 19.26 -8.13 -35.13
CA GLU A 355 19.32 -6.79 -35.75
C GLU A 355 20.48 -5.93 -35.19
N LEU A 356 20.86 -6.13 -33.93
CA LEU A 356 21.99 -5.44 -33.29
C LEU A 356 23.36 -6.00 -33.65
N PHE A 357 23.49 -7.31 -33.87
CA PHE A 357 24.76 -7.99 -34.12
C PHE A 357 24.83 -8.64 -35.51
N PRO A 358 24.55 -7.92 -36.61
CA PRO A 358 24.48 -8.51 -37.95
C PRO A 358 25.84 -9.05 -38.44
N ALA A 359 26.94 -8.51 -37.93
CA ALA A 359 28.30 -8.89 -38.34
C ALA A 359 28.94 -9.94 -37.42
N LEU A 360 28.28 -10.36 -36.35
CA LEU A 360 28.91 -11.23 -35.35
C LEU A 360 29.26 -12.62 -35.92
N GLU A 361 28.28 -13.29 -36.52
CA GLU A 361 28.48 -14.60 -37.15
C GLU A 361 29.55 -14.56 -38.27
N PRO A 362 29.49 -13.66 -39.27
CA PRO A 362 30.49 -13.65 -40.33
C PRO A 362 31.91 -13.34 -39.84
N GLU A 363 32.08 -12.49 -38.82
CA GLU A 363 33.41 -12.17 -38.27
C GLU A 363 33.99 -13.36 -37.48
N LEU A 364 33.17 -14.06 -36.68
CA LEU A 364 33.59 -15.27 -35.96
C LEU A 364 33.94 -16.41 -36.92
N VAL A 365 33.13 -16.65 -37.95
CA VAL A 365 33.42 -17.66 -38.99
C VAL A 365 34.71 -17.30 -39.73
N ALA A 366 34.92 -16.03 -40.05
CA ALA A 366 36.16 -15.59 -40.68
C ALA A 366 37.37 -15.77 -39.76
N LEU A 367 37.20 -15.61 -38.44
CA LEU A 367 38.27 -15.80 -37.45
C LEU A 367 38.65 -17.29 -37.38
N VAL A 368 37.67 -18.18 -37.17
CA VAL A 368 37.87 -19.63 -37.15
C VAL A 368 38.55 -20.10 -38.44
N GLY A 369 38.05 -19.69 -39.61
CA GLY A 369 38.67 -20.10 -40.88
C GLY A 369 40.10 -19.56 -41.07
N HIS A 370 40.53 -18.54 -40.34
CA HIS A 370 41.94 -18.09 -40.35
C HIS A 370 42.80 -18.88 -39.37
N VAL A 371 42.24 -19.28 -38.23
CA VAL A 371 42.89 -20.22 -37.30
C VAL A 371 43.12 -21.57 -38.01
N GLU A 372 42.10 -22.13 -38.67
CA GLU A 372 42.20 -23.39 -39.42
C GLU A 372 43.25 -23.35 -40.54
N ARG A 373 43.43 -22.21 -41.21
CA ARG A 373 44.49 -22.04 -42.24
C ARG A 373 45.89 -21.88 -41.68
N SER A 374 45.98 -21.53 -40.39
CA SER A 374 47.23 -21.31 -39.67
C SER A 374 47.68 -22.58 -38.93
N GLU A 375 46.79 -23.56 -38.78
CA GLU A 375 47.10 -24.94 -38.44
C GLU A 375 47.63 -25.69 -39.69
N PRO A 376 48.77 -26.40 -39.59
CA PRO A 376 49.44 -27.06 -40.72
C PRO A 376 48.78 -28.35 -41.20
#